data_AF-A0A0B8NUR3-F1
#
_entry.id   AF-A0A0B8NUR3-F1
#
_cell.length_a   1.000
_cell.length_b   1.000
_cell.length_c   1.000
_cell.angle_alpha   90.00
_cell.angle_beta   90.00
_cell.angle_gamma   90.00
#
_symmetry.space_group_name_H-M   'P 1'
#
loop_
_entity.id
_entity.type
_entity.pdbx_description
1 polymer ?
#
loop_
_entity_poly.entity_id
_entity_poly.type
_entity_poly.pdbx_seq_one_letter_code
_entity_poly.pdbx_strand_id
1 'polypeptide(L)'
;MTEELASSRSATAGEHAFKQHGVTGIRGEAEAGFPTLMQGLNAYKRAKRDGCAKTHALQLALLTCISINDDSCLIKRGGLTGLNYAKYQARLILQSNLDSKRFNKELHQLDIKFVEKNLSPGGSADCLSAIWLISMMESFSN
;
A
#
# COMPACT_ATOMS: atom_id res chain seq x y z
N MET A 1 -9.98 -39.56 -28.41
CA MET A 1 -11.17 -39.49 -27.54
C MET A 1 -10.74 -38.71 -26.31
N THR A 2 -11.04 -37.42 -26.36
CA THR A 2 -10.78 -36.39 -25.37
C THR A 2 -11.68 -36.56 -24.15
N GLU A 3 -11.37 -35.80 -23.11
CA GLU A 3 -12.21 -35.49 -21.94
C GLU A 3 -12.04 -36.42 -20.73
N GLU A 4 -11.24 -35.98 -19.76
CA GLU A 4 -11.69 -35.72 -18.38
C GLU A 4 -10.50 -35.33 -17.50
N LEU A 5 -10.07 -34.07 -17.61
CA LEU A 5 -9.22 -33.41 -16.61
C LEU A 5 -9.58 -31.90 -16.56
N ALA A 6 -10.87 -31.61 -16.66
CA ALA A 6 -11.43 -30.29 -16.41
C ALA A 6 -12.06 -30.27 -15.01
N SER A 7 -11.26 -30.56 -13.97
CA SER A 7 -11.67 -30.22 -12.61
C SER A 7 -11.52 -28.71 -12.47
N SER A 8 -12.67 -28.04 -12.48
CA SER A 8 -12.82 -26.60 -12.30
C SER A 8 -12.14 -26.14 -11.00
N ARG A 9 -10.89 -25.68 -11.09
CA ARG A 9 -10.31 -24.80 -10.08
C ARG A 9 -11.17 -23.54 -10.08
N SER A 10 -12.02 -23.38 -9.07
CA SER A 10 -12.68 -22.11 -8.81
C SER A 10 -11.56 -21.07 -8.68
N ALA A 11 -11.51 -20.15 -9.63
CA ALA A 11 -10.51 -19.09 -9.62
C ALA A 11 -10.65 -18.35 -8.29
N THR A 12 -9.56 -18.29 -7.53
CA THR A 12 -9.58 -17.56 -6.24
C THR A 12 -9.91 -16.09 -6.52
N ALA A 13 -10.45 -15.36 -5.53
CA ALA A 13 -10.74 -13.93 -5.71
C ALA A 13 -9.53 -13.13 -6.22
N GLY A 14 -8.31 -13.56 -5.85
CA GLY A 14 -7.06 -12.99 -6.35
C GLY A 14 -6.78 -13.30 -7.83
N GLU A 15 -7.20 -14.47 -8.31
CA GLU A 15 -7.06 -14.91 -9.70
C GLU A 15 -8.08 -14.22 -10.62
N HIS A 16 -9.26 -13.88 -10.09
CA HIS A 16 -10.21 -12.98 -10.75
C HIS A 16 -9.71 -11.54 -10.83
N ALA A 17 -9.12 -11.00 -9.75
CA ALA A 17 -8.53 -9.66 -9.76
C ALA A 17 -7.32 -9.56 -10.72
N PHE A 18 -6.49 -10.60 -10.76
CA PHE A 18 -5.39 -10.73 -11.72
C PHE A 18 -5.89 -10.75 -13.17
N LYS A 19 -6.91 -11.57 -13.47
CA LYS A 19 -7.48 -11.69 -14.83
C LYS A 19 -8.23 -10.44 -15.29
N GLN A 20 -8.87 -9.70 -14.39
CA GLN A 20 -9.66 -8.52 -14.76
C GLN A 20 -8.84 -7.23 -14.84
N HIS A 21 -7.74 -7.11 -14.07
CA HIS A 21 -7.02 -5.84 -13.93
C HIS A 21 -5.49 -5.93 -14.02
N GLY A 22 -4.92 -7.11 -14.26
CA GLY A 22 -3.46 -7.30 -14.38
C GLY A 22 -2.70 -7.16 -13.05
N VAL A 23 -3.41 -7.09 -11.92
CA VAL A 23 -2.81 -6.93 -10.60
C VAL A 23 -2.40 -8.29 -10.05
N THR A 24 -1.09 -8.51 -9.97
CA THR A 24 -0.48 -9.74 -9.44
C THR A 24 -0.69 -9.92 -7.92
N GLY A 25 -1.02 -8.82 -7.22
CA GLY A 25 -1.30 -8.82 -5.78
C GLY A 25 -0.09 -9.27 -4.95
N ILE A 26 -0.36 -9.84 -3.77
CA ILE A 26 0.70 -10.26 -2.84
C ILE A 26 1.65 -11.32 -3.43
N ARG A 27 1.18 -12.13 -4.40
CA ARG A 27 2.01 -13.13 -5.08
C ARG A 27 3.06 -12.46 -5.97
N GLY A 28 2.66 -11.47 -6.78
CA GLY A 28 3.63 -10.72 -7.59
C GLY A 28 4.59 -9.90 -6.75
N GLU A 29 4.13 -9.32 -5.65
CA GLU A 29 5.04 -8.70 -4.68
C GLU A 29 6.07 -9.72 -4.20
N ALA A 30 5.66 -10.92 -3.78
CA ALA A 30 6.58 -11.95 -3.32
C ALA A 30 7.58 -12.40 -4.41
N GLU A 31 7.11 -12.65 -5.64
CA GLU A 31 7.96 -13.03 -6.77
C GLU A 31 8.97 -11.92 -7.14
N ALA A 32 8.58 -10.66 -6.96
CA ALA A 32 9.44 -9.49 -7.20
C ALA A 32 10.31 -9.09 -5.98
N GLY A 33 10.25 -9.82 -4.86
CA GLY A 33 11.02 -9.52 -3.66
C GLY A 33 10.45 -8.38 -2.78
N PHE A 34 9.14 -8.22 -2.77
CA PHE A 34 8.34 -7.26 -2.01
C PHE A 34 8.74 -5.79 -2.21
N PRO A 35 8.79 -5.27 -3.45
CA PRO A 35 9.24 -3.91 -3.74
C PRO A 35 8.44 -2.84 -2.97
N THR A 36 7.12 -3.01 -2.81
CA THR A 36 6.29 -2.04 -2.08
C THR A 36 6.69 -1.97 -0.61
N LEU A 37 6.83 -3.14 0.02
CA LEU A 37 7.27 -3.26 1.42
C LEU A 37 8.65 -2.66 1.62
N MET A 38 9.60 -2.98 0.73
CA MET A 38 10.98 -2.48 0.82
C MET A 38 11.05 -0.96 0.71
N GLN A 39 10.28 -0.35 -0.21
CA GLN A 39 10.22 1.10 -0.35
C GLN A 39 9.60 1.77 0.89
N GLY A 40 8.50 1.22 1.42
CA GLY A 40 7.89 1.72 2.65
C GLY A 40 8.79 1.58 3.89
N LEU A 41 9.50 0.46 4.02
CA LEU A 41 10.48 0.23 5.10
C LEU A 41 11.64 1.21 5.02
N ASN A 42 12.17 1.46 3.81
CA ASN A 42 13.22 2.45 3.60
C ASN A 42 12.75 3.87 3.96
N ALA A 43 11.52 4.24 3.59
CA ALA A 43 10.93 5.52 3.97
C ALA A 43 10.81 5.65 5.49
N TYR A 44 10.34 4.59 6.17
CA TYR A 44 10.28 4.54 7.64
C TYR A 44 11.66 4.73 8.28
N LYS A 45 12.65 3.93 7.87
CA LYS A 45 14.02 3.97 8.41
C LYS A 45 14.68 5.33 8.20
N ARG A 46 14.49 5.91 7.01
CA ARG A 46 14.99 7.26 6.70
C ARG A 46 14.39 8.30 7.63
N ALA A 47 13.06 8.34 7.77
CA ALA A 47 12.39 9.28 8.66
C ALA A 47 12.83 9.10 10.12
N LYS A 48 13.02 7.85 10.57
CA LYS A 48 13.56 7.57 11.91
C LYS A 48 14.97 8.10 12.11
N ARG A 49 15.86 7.91 11.13
CA ARG A 49 17.24 8.44 11.15
C ARG A 49 17.26 9.97 11.15
N ASP A 50 16.32 10.58 10.44
CA ASP A 50 16.17 12.04 10.35
C ASP A 50 15.51 12.64 11.61
N GLY A 51 15.30 11.84 12.67
CA GLY A 51 14.80 12.28 13.96
C GLY A 51 13.28 12.42 14.06
N CYS A 52 12.52 11.96 13.04
CA CYS A 52 11.07 12.06 13.07
C CYS A 52 10.47 11.20 14.20
N ALA A 53 9.36 11.70 14.75
CA ALA A 53 8.51 10.93 15.64
C ALA A 53 8.02 9.64 14.95
N LYS A 54 7.88 8.56 15.71
CA LYS A 54 7.47 7.24 15.20
C LYS A 54 6.20 7.32 14.34
N THR A 55 5.18 8.02 14.82
CA THR A 55 3.91 8.18 14.11
C THR A 55 4.10 8.84 12.75
N HIS A 56 4.93 9.88 12.67
CA HIS A 56 5.21 10.55 11.40
C HIS A 56 5.97 9.65 10.43
N ALA A 57 6.95 8.88 10.93
CA ALA A 57 7.67 7.90 10.12
C ALA A 57 6.73 6.81 9.56
N LEU A 58 5.77 6.33 10.36
CA LEU A 58 4.75 5.37 9.90
C LEU A 58 3.79 5.98 8.88
N GLN A 59 3.38 7.24 9.06
CA GLN A 59 2.53 7.94 8.09
C GLN A 59 3.24 8.12 6.73
N LEU A 60 4.54 8.46 6.75
CA LEU A 60 5.36 8.54 5.53
C LEU A 60 5.49 7.17 4.85
N ALA A 61 5.71 6.11 5.62
CA ALA A 61 5.75 4.75 5.10
C ALA A 61 4.41 4.33 4.48
N LEU A 62 3.29 4.65 5.13
CA LEU A 62 1.95 4.37 4.60
C LEU A 62 1.70 5.09 3.29
N LEU A 63 1.96 6.40 3.23
CA LEU A 63 1.81 7.16 2.00
C LEU A 63 2.72 6.63 0.89
N THR A 64 3.94 6.21 1.24
CA THR A 64 4.86 5.58 0.29
C THR A 64 4.24 4.32 -0.29
N CYS A 65 3.67 3.44 0.55
CA CYS A 65 2.97 2.24 0.09
C CYS A 65 1.78 2.60 -0.81
N ILE A 66 0.90 3.50 -0.38
CA ILE A 66 -0.27 3.95 -1.16
C ILE A 66 0.16 4.51 -2.53
N SER A 67 1.31 5.19 -2.61
CA SER A 67 1.77 5.83 -3.85
C SER A 67 2.22 4.86 -4.94
N ILE A 68 2.57 3.62 -4.59
CA ILE A 68 3.16 2.64 -5.52
C ILE A 68 2.37 1.33 -5.60
N ASN A 69 1.70 0.93 -4.52
CA ASN A 69 0.96 -0.33 -4.45
C ASN A 69 -0.23 -0.33 -5.42
N ASP A 70 -0.40 -1.41 -6.16
CA ASP A 70 -1.62 -1.68 -6.93
C ASP A 70 -2.66 -2.33 -6.02
N ASP A 71 -3.17 -1.52 -5.08
CA ASP A 71 -4.01 -1.97 -3.98
C ASP A 71 -5.37 -2.47 -4.48
N SER A 72 -5.57 -3.79 -4.40
CA SER A 72 -6.81 -4.45 -4.84
C SER A 72 -8.05 -4.00 -4.05
N CYS A 73 -7.89 -3.49 -2.82
CA CYS A 73 -9.00 -2.94 -2.04
C CYS A 73 -9.47 -1.59 -2.62
N LEU A 74 -8.56 -0.78 -3.17
CA LEU A 74 -8.91 0.44 -3.89
C LEU A 74 -9.60 0.12 -5.22
N ILE A 75 -9.08 -0.86 -5.96
CA ILE A 75 -9.68 -1.29 -7.23
C ILE A 75 -11.10 -1.84 -6.99
N LYS A 76 -11.27 -2.69 -5.98
CA LYS A 76 -12.59 -3.28 -5.66
C LYS A 76 -13.66 -2.23 -5.36
N ARG A 77 -13.28 -1.11 -4.73
CA ARG A 77 -14.25 -0.08 -4.30
C ARG A 77 -14.39 1.08 -5.29
N GLY A 78 -13.32 1.50 -5.94
CA GLY A 78 -13.28 2.69 -6.80
C GLY A 78 -12.74 2.45 -8.22
N GLY A 79 -12.48 1.20 -8.60
CA GLY A 79 -11.86 0.84 -9.87
C GLY A 79 -10.45 1.42 -10.03
N LEU A 80 -9.94 1.38 -11.27
CA LEU A 80 -8.63 1.97 -11.60
C LEU A 80 -8.61 3.48 -11.35
N THR A 81 -9.75 4.16 -11.51
CA THR A 81 -9.86 5.60 -11.20
C THR A 81 -9.60 5.87 -9.72
N GLY A 82 -10.20 5.08 -8.82
CA GLY A 82 -9.98 5.18 -7.37
C GLY A 82 -8.55 4.86 -6.96
N LEU A 83 -7.96 3.81 -7.55
CA LEU A 83 -6.55 3.47 -7.35
C LEU A 83 -5.63 4.63 -7.77
N ASN A 84 -5.78 5.11 -9.00
CA ASN A 84 -4.94 6.18 -9.54
C ASN A 84 -5.09 7.48 -8.76
N TYR A 85 -6.31 7.79 -8.31
CA TYR A 85 -6.58 8.92 -7.44
C TYR A 85 -5.80 8.82 -6.12
N ALA A 86 -5.87 7.68 -5.43
CA ALA A 86 -5.16 7.48 -4.17
C ALA A 86 -3.64 7.56 -4.35
N LYS A 87 -3.10 6.88 -5.38
CA LYS A 87 -1.67 6.93 -5.73
C LYS A 87 -1.23 8.37 -5.97
N TYR A 88 -2.01 9.13 -6.73
CA TYR A 88 -1.71 10.52 -7.07
C TYR A 88 -1.71 11.43 -5.82
N GLN A 89 -2.75 11.37 -4.99
CA GLN A 89 -2.82 12.20 -3.79
C GLN A 89 -1.69 11.88 -2.80
N ALA A 90 -1.35 10.60 -2.63
CA ALA A 90 -0.23 10.21 -1.77
C ALA A 90 1.11 10.78 -2.27
N ARG A 91 1.36 10.75 -3.59
CA ARG A 91 2.57 11.35 -4.20
C ARG A 91 2.62 12.86 -3.97
N LEU A 92 1.50 13.57 -4.14
CA LEU A 92 1.45 15.00 -3.89
C LEU A 92 1.86 15.35 -2.47
N ILE A 93 1.36 14.63 -1.47
CA ILE A 93 1.72 14.87 -0.07
C ILE A 93 3.21 14.56 0.16
N LEU A 94 3.71 13.42 -0.35
CA LEU A 94 5.12 13.04 -0.21
C LEU A 94 6.10 14.02 -0.87
N GLN A 95 5.70 14.65 -1.97
CA GLN A 95 6.50 15.65 -2.69
C GLN A 95 6.37 17.05 -2.10
N SER A 96 5.36 17.29 -1.27
CA SER A 96 5.17 18.56 -0.59
C SER A 96 6.14 18.63 0.58
N ASN A 97 7.08 19.56 0.54
CA ASN A 97 8.01 19.82 1.65
C ASN A 97 7.27 20.51 2.82
N LEU A 98 6.44 19.73 3.52
CA LEU A 98 5.55 20.19 4.57
C LEU A 98 6.19 20.02 5.95
N ASP A 99 5.97 21.00 6.82
CA ASP A 99 6.17 20.79 8.26
C ASP A 99 5.16 19.76 8.80
N SER A 100 5.44 19.21 9.99
CA SER A 100 4.62 18.17 10.62
C SER A 100 3.15 18.58 10.82
N LYS A 101 2.85 19.87 11.04
CA LYS A 101 1.49 20.34 11.26
C LYS A 101 0.71 20.35 9.95
N ARG A 102 1.30 20.89 8.89
CA ARG A 102 0.70 20.90 7.55
C ARG A 102 0.56 19.50 6.99
N PHE A 103 1.57 18.64 7.18
CA PHE A 103 1.51 17.24 6.77
C PHE A 103 0.31 16.51 7.40
N ASN A 104 0.10 16.64 8.71
CA ASN A 104 -1.04 16.01 9.37
C ASN A 104 -2.38 16.57 8.88
N LYS A 105 -2.44 17.86 8.56
CA LYS A 105 -3.64 18.48 7.97
C LYS A 105 -3.94 17.89 6.59
N GLU A 106 -2.95 17.81 5.70
CA GLU A 106 -3.11 17.22 4.36
C GLU A 106 -3.49 15.74 4.44
N LEU A 107 -2.89 14.99 5.37
CA LEU A 107 -3.22 13.58 5.58
C LEU A 107 -4.66 13.41 6.07
N HIS A 108 -5.12 14.25 6.99
CA HIS A 108 -6.51 14.24 7.45
C HIS A 108 -7.49 14.62 6.33
N GLN A 109 -7.15 15.60 5.50
CA GLN A 109 -7.97 15.95 4.33
C GLN A 109 -8.01 14.80 3.31
N LEU A 110 -6.91 14.08 3.12
CA LEU A 110 -6.87 12.90 2.27
C LEU A 110 -7.79 11.80 2.82
N ASP A 111 -7.76 11.56 4.13
CA ASP A 111 -8.63 10.58 4.80
C ASP A 111 -10.12 10.90 4.59
N ILE A 112 -10.52 12.17 4.78
CA ILE A 112 -11.90 12.62 4.49
C ILE A 112 -12.28 12.32 3.03
N LYS A 113 -11.41 12.66 2.07
CA LYS A 113 -11.66 12.39 0.64
C LYS A 113 -11.75 10.90 0.33
N PHE A 114 -11.00 10.07 1.04
CA PHE A 114 -11.09 8.61 0.92
C PHE A 114 -12.44 8.11 1.43
N VAL A 115 -12.90 8.57 2.59
CA VAL A 115 -14.23 8.24 3.13
C VAL A 115 -15.34 8.66 2.16
N GLU A 116 -15.33 9.90 1.68
CA GLU A 116 -16.32 10.42 0.73
C GLU A 116 -16.39 9.62 -0.57
N LYS A 117 -15.25 9.12 -1.05
CA LYS A 117 -15.15 8.34 -2.28
C LYS A 117 -15.28 6.82 -2.05
N ASN A 118 -15.56 6.39 -0.82
CA ASN A 118 -15.54 4.99 -0.41
C ASN A 118 -14.23 4.27 -0.83
N LEU A 119 -13.09 4.96 -0.71
CA LEU A 119 -11.77 4.41 -0.99
C LEU A 119 -11.13 3.98 0.33
N SER A 120 -10.54 2.79 0.34
CA SER A 120 -9.80 2.28 1.50
C SER A 120 -8.56 1.54 1.01
N PRO A 121 -7.34 2.05 1.30
CA PRO A 121 -6.09 1.45 0.88
C PRO A 121 -5.68 0.30 1.82
N GLY A 122 -6.53 -0.74 1.88
CA GLY A 122 -6.36 -1.87 2.79
C GLY A 122 -5.05 -2.64 2.57
N GLY A 123 -4.70 -2.96 1.32
CA GLY A 123 -3.45 -3.65 1.03
C GLY A 123 -2.21 -2.82 1.41
N SER A 124 -2.31 -1.50 1.33
CA SER A 124 -1.24 -0.59 1.76
C SER A 124 -1.13 -0.50 3.29
N ALA A 125 -2.26 -0.63 4.02
CA ALA A 125 -2.27 -0.72 5.48
C ALA A 125 -1.70 -2.05 5.99
N ASP A 126 -1.98 -3.17 5.30
CA ASP A 126 -1.35 -4.46 5.59
C ASP A 126 0.17 -4.39 5.36
N CYS A 127 0.60 -3.74 4.27
CA CYS A 127 2.02 -3.47 4.01
C CYS A 127 2.67 -2.65 5.14
N LEU A 128 2.00 -1.60 5.63
CA LEU A 128 2.48 -0.83 6.79
C LEU A 128 2.62 -1.71 8.04
N SER A 129 1.69 -2.63 8.27
CA SER A 129 1.73 -3.55 9.40
C SER A 129 2.95 -4.48 9.32
N ALA A 130 3.28 -4.99 8.13
CA ALA A 130 4.48 -5.78 7.90
C ALA A 130 5.78 -4.95 8.10
N ILE A 131 5.81 -3.71 7.61
CA ILE A 131 6.92 -2.77 7.84
C ILE A 131 7.15 -2.55 9.33
N TRP A 132 6.08 -2.30 10.09
CA TRP A 132 6.17 -2.10 11.53
C TRP A 132 6.69 -3.35 12.25
N LEU A 133 6.17 -4.54 11.91
CA LEU A 133 6.65 -5.81 12.47
C LEU A 133 8.15 -6.01 12.22
N ILE A 134 8.61 -5.85 10.97
CA ILE A 134 10.03 -6.01 10.61
C ILE A 134 10.89 -5.02 11.39
N SER A 135 10.46 -3.76 11.50
CA SER A 135 11.20 -2.75 12.27
C SER A 135 11.32 -3.10 13.76
N MET A 136 10.31 -3.76 14.33
CA MET A 136 10.38 -4.27 15.72
C MET A 136 11.36 -5.44 15.82
N MET A 137 11.33 -6.38 14.87
CA MET A 137 12.23 -7.54 14.85
C MET A 137 13.70 -7.15 14.74
N GLU A 138 14.02 -6.16 13.90
CA GLU A 138 15.38 -5.61 13.77
C GLU A 138 15.85 -4.94 15.07
N SER A 139 14.93 -4.37 15.85
CA SER A 139 15.26 -3.74 17.13
C SER A 139 15.60 -4.75 18.24
N PHE A 140 15.20 -6.02 18.10
CA PHE A 140 15.59 -7.10 19.02
C PHE A 140 16.91 -7.77 18.65
N SER A 141 17.42 -7.51 17.44
CA SER A 141 18.65 -8.12 16.92
C SER A 141 19.89 -7.24 17.16
N ASN A 142 19.73 -6.12 17.85
CA ASN A 142 20.78 -5.20 18.31
C ASN A 142 20.74 -5.11 19.84
#